data_AF-U4KXW2-F1
#
_entry.id   AF-U4KXW2-F1
#
_cell.length_a   1.000
_cell.length_b   1.000
_cell.length_c   1.000
_cell.angle_alpha   90.00
_cell.angle_beta   90.00
_cell.angle_gamma   90.00
#
_symmetry.space_group_name_H-M   'P 1'
#
loop_
_entity.id
_entity.type
_entity.pdbx_description
1 polymer ?
#
loop_
_entity_poly.entity_id
_entity_poly.type
_entity_poly.pdbx_seq_one_letter_code
_entity_poly.pdbx_strand_id
1 'polypeptide(L)'
;MSQMEQYILFDPSASSGRRVLLLQGISGSGKTQIAYNFCVRNFERFWGIFWVNATNESTAKLSFQKMAHILGTTPTIDNVKEYLSAKEDWLLVIDDEKLGKEV
;
A
#
# COMPACT_ATOMS: atom_id res chain seq x y z
N MET A 1 3.66 -0.79 -20.50
CA MET A 1 3.08 -1.09 -19.19
C MET A 1 3.74 -2.35 -18.64
N SER A 2 4.09 -2.36 -17.35
CA SER A 2 4.62 -3.55 -16.67
C SER A 2 3.49 -4.54 -16.32
N GLN A 3 3.83 -5.80 -16.01
CA GLN A 3 2.85 -6.81 -15.56
C GLN A 3 2.12 -6.38 -14.27
N MET A 4 2.82 -5.68 -13.37
CA MET A 4 2.23 -5.08 -12.17
C MET A 4 1.20 -4.00 -12.51
N GLU A 5 1.50 -3.13 -13.48
CA GLU A 5 0.56 -2.10 -13.94
C GLU A 5 -0.67 -2.68 -14.60
N GLN A 6 -0.52 -3.72 -15.43
CA GLN A 6 -1.66 -4.40 -16.02
C GLN A 6 -2.57 -4.96 -14.92
N TYR A 7 -2.02 -5.72 -13.96
CA TYR A 7 -2.84 -6.36 -12.94
C TYR A 7 -3.49 -5.37 -11.96
N ILE A 8 -2.74 -4.37 -11.47
CA ILE A 8 -3.26 -3.44 -10.46
C ILE A 8 -4.20 -2.39 -11.08
N LEU A 9 -3.87 -1.86 -12.26
CA LEU A 9 -4.60 -0.74 -12.85
C LEU A 9 -5.71 -1.19 -13.80
N PHE A 10 -5.61 -2.38 -14.41
CA PHE A 10 -6.51 -2.79 -15.48
C PHE A 10 -7.03 -4.23 -15.29
N ASP A 11 -8.29 -4.34 -14.86
CA ASP A 11 -9.06 -5.58 -15.01
C ASP A 11 -10.44 -5.23 -15.59
N PRO A 12 -10.70 -5.53 -16.87
CA PRO A 12 -11.99 -5.27 -17.51
C PRO A 12 -13.10 -6.25 -17.08
N SER A 13 -12.77 -7.28 -16.30
CA SER A 13 -13.69 -8.32 -15.83
C SER A 13 -14.00 -8.29 -14.33
N ALA A 14 -13.26 -7.51 -13.54
CA ALA A 14 -13.49 -7.37 -12.11
C ALA A 14 -14.60 -6.37 -11.81
N SER A 15 -15.74 -6.88 -11.32
CA SER A 15 -16.74 -6.11 -10.59
C SER A 15 -16.09 -5.48 -9.34
N SER A 16 -15.72 -4.19 -9.40
CA SER A 16 -15.36 -3.28 -8.28
C SER A 16 -14.69 -3.91 -7.03
N GLY A 17 -13.80 -4.89 -7.21
CA GLY A 17 -13.30 -5.74 -6.14
C GLY A 17 -11.88 -5.40 -5.70
N ARG A 18 -11.53 -5.71 -4.44
CA ARG A 18 -10.17 -5.54 -3.91
C ARG A 18 -9.18 -6.40 -4.69
N ARG A 19 -8.22 -5.76 -5.37
CA ARG A 19 -7.09 -6.43 -6.04
C ARG A 19 -5.93 -6.64 -5.06
N VAL A 20 -5.35 -7.83 -5.04
CA VAL A 20 -4.19 -8.16 -4.21
C VAL A 20 -3.11 -8.77 -5.11
N LEU A 21 -1.90 -8.21 -5.04
CA LEU A 21 -0.71 -8.71 -5.72
C LEU A 21 0.36 -9.03 -4.67
N LEU A 22 0.94 -10.22 -4.77
CA LEU A 22 2.04 -10.65 -3.92
C LEU A 22 3.33 -10.67 -4.73
N LEU A 23 4.30 -9.86 -4.33
CA LEU A 23 5.64 -9.86 -4.93
C LEU A 23 6.53 -10.84 -4.17
N GLN A 24 6.88 -11.97 -4.80
CA GLN A 24 7.83 -12.94 -4.26
C GLN A 24 9.12 -12.96 -5.07
N GLY A 25 10.23 -13.19 -4.38
CA GLY A 25 11.54 -13.22 -5.02
C GLY A 25 12.66 -13.24 -3.99
N ILE A 26 13.84 -13.61 -4.48
CA ILE A 26 15.06 -13.74 -3.69
C ILE A 26 15.39 -12.41 -2.98
N SER A 27 16.08 -12.47 -1.84
CA SER A 27 16.60 -11.27 -1.18
C SER A 27 17.43 -10.43 -2.16
N GLY A 28 17.25 -9.11 -2.13
CA GLY A 28 17.95 -8.19 -3.04
C GLY A 28 17.45 -8.15 -4.49
N SER A 29 16.37 -8.87 -4.86
CA SER A 29 15.82 -8.84 -6.22
C SER A 29 15.10 -7.53 -6.59
N GLY A 30 15.06 -6.55 -5.69
CA GLY A 30 14.46 -5.22 -5.95
C GLY A 30 12.93 -5.15 -5.81
N LYS A 31 12.29 -6.07 -5.07
CA LYS A 31 10.82 -6.09 -4.87
C LYS A 31 10.30 -4.76 -4.34
N THR A 32 10.90 -4.29 -3.24
CA THR A 32 10.63 -3.00 -2.59
C THR A 32 10.78 -1.83 -3.57
N GLN A 33 11.86 -1.83 -4.36
CA GLN A 33 12.13 -0.79 -5.36
C GLN A 33 11.09 -0.78 -6.49
N ILE A 34 10.64 -1.95 -6.94
CA ILE A 34 9.61 -2.08 -7.97
C ILE A 34 8.27 -1.56 -7.43
N ALA A 35 7.89 -1.94 -6.20
CA ALA A 35 6.67 -1.45 -5.55
C ALA A 35 6.70 0.07 -5.34
N TYR A 36 7.85 0.61 -4.89
CA TYR A 36 8.05 2.05 -4.74
C TYR A 36 7.91 2.79 -6.07
N ASN A 37 8.62 2.33 -7.12
CA ASN A 37 8.55 2.94 -8.45
C ASN A 37 7.14 2.88 -9.04
N PHE A 38 6.39 1.81 -8.77
CA PHE A 38 4.98 1.71 -9.16
C PHE A 38 4.14 2.80 -8.49
N CYS A 39 4.28 2.98 -7.17
CA CYS A 39 3.55 3.99 -6.42
C CYS A 39 3.85 5.40 -6.95
N VAL A 40 5.14 5.73 -7.11
CA VAL A 40 5.58 7.04 -7.61
C VAL A 40 5.06 7.31 -9.03
N ARG A 41 5.01 6.31 -9.91
CA ARG A 41 4.52 6.52 -11.29
C ARG A 41 3.01 6.63 -11.41
N ASN A 42 2.27 6.16 -10.41
CA ASN A 42 0.82 6.03 -10.47
C ASN A 42 0.11 6.77 -9.34
N PHE A 43 0.80 7.64 -8.60
CA PHE A 43 0.24 8.31 -7.42
C PHE A 43 -1.05 9.08 -7.72
N GLU A 44 -1.14 9.71 -8.90
CA GLU A 44 -2.34 10.46 -9.34
C GLU A 44 -3.54 9.56 -9.65
N ARG A 45 -3.35 8.24 -9.78
CA ARG A 45 -4.41 7.29 -10.09
C ARG A 45 -5.12 6.75 -8.85
N PHE A 46 -4.60 7.05 -7.66
CA PHE A 46 -5.16 6.58 -6.40
C PHE A 46 -5.61 7.76 -5.55
N TRP A 47 -6.71 7.59 -4.82
CA TRP A 47 -7.13 8.55 -3.80
C TRP A 47 -6.08 8.69 -2.69
N GLY A 48 -5.41 7.59 -2.36
CA GLY A 48 -4.33 7.58 -1.37
C GLY A 48 -3.49 6.31 -1.48
N ILE A 49 -2.18 6.47 -1.31
CA ILE A 49 -1.22 5.36 -1.23
C ILE A 49 -0.65 5.33 0.19
N PHE A 50 -0.75 4.18 0.85
CA PHE A 50 -0.29 4.00 2.22
C PHE A 50 0.74 2.88 2.28
N TRP A 51 1.86 3.16 2.95
CA TRP A 51 2.94 2.18 3.15
C TRP A 51 2.97 1.71 4.60
N VAL A 52 2.76 0.42 4.82
CA VAL A 52 2.83 -0.21 6.13
C VAL A 52 4.14 -0.96 6.26
N ASN A 53 4.93 -0.55 7.25
CA ASN A 53 6.13 -1.26 7.65
C ASN A 53 5.73 -2.48 8.48
N ALA A 54 5.75 -3.66 7.87
CA ALA A 54 5.39 -4.93 8.48
C ALA A 54 6.61 -5.75 8.95
N THR A 55 7.77 -5.11 9.19
CA THR A 55 8.94 -5.79 9.76
C THR A 55 8.61 -6.49 11.09
N ASN A 56 7.71 -5.92 11.90
CA ASN A 56 7.09 -6.58 13.05
C ASN A 56 5.74 -5.93 13.42
N GLU A 57 5.06 -6.51 14.41
CA GLU A 57 3.75 -6.03 14.86
C GLU A 57 3.77 -4.57 15.36
N SER A 58 4.84 -4.18 16.07
CA SER A 58 4.97 -2.82 16.60
C SER A 58 5.15 -1.79 15.50
N THR A 59 5.96 -2.09 14.47
CA THR A 59 6.11 -1.19 13.31
C THR A 59 4.83 -1.10 12.49
N ALA A 60 4.09 -2.21 12.34
CA ALA A 60 2.82 -2.20 11.65
C ALA A 60 1.80 -1.33 12.39
N LYS A 61 1.67 -1.50 13.72
CA LYS A 61 0.80 -0.67 14.57
C LYS A 61 1.16 0.82 14.45
N LEU A 62 2.46 1.16 14.48
CA LEU A 62 2.91 2.53 14.33
C LEU A 62 2.56 3.11 12.94
N SER A 63 2.70 2.32 11.87
CA SER A 63 2.26 2.72 10.52
C SER A 63 0.76 3.04 10.49
N PHE A 64 -0.09 2.20 11.08
CA PHE A 64 -1.54 2.48 11.16
C PHE A 64 -1.87 3.72 12.01
N GLN A 65 -1.14 3.96 13.10
CA GLN A 65 -1.31 5.19 13.91
C GLN A 65 -0.96 6.45 13.10
N LYS A 66 0.13 6.41 12.32
CA LYS A 66 0.50 7.50 11.40
C LYS A 66 -0.58 7.71 10.32
N MET A 67 -1.09 6.63 9.73
CA MET A 67 -2.22 6.72 8.80
C MET A 67 -3.43 7.38 9.44
N ALA A 68 -3.81 6.97 10.64
CA ALA A 68 -4.95 7.55 11.34
C ALA A 68 -4.80 9.06 11.55
N HIS A 69 -3.61 9.52 11.91
CA HIS A 69 -3.30 10.94 12.04
C HIS A 69 -3.47 11.69 10.71
N ILE A 70 -2.95 11.14 9.62
CA ILE A 70 -3.09 11.73 8.26
C ILE A 70 -4.56 11.77 7.82
N LEU A 71 -5.31 10.71 8.12
CA LEU A 71 -6.72 10.57 7.75
C LEU A 71 -7.67 11.35 8.66
N GLY A 72 -7.18 11.91 9.76
CA GLY A 72 -7.99 12.61 10.76
C GLY A 72 -8.96 11.69 11.51
N THR A 73 -8.61 10.42 11.69
CA THR A 73 -9.41 9.42 12.42
C THR A 73 -8.76 9.01 13.74
N THR A 74 -9.49 8.27 14.57
CA THR A 74 -8.96 7.71 15.83
C THR A 74 -7.79 6.77 15.54
N PRO A 75 -6.68 6.80 16.32
CA PRO A 75 -5.46 6.04 16.05
C PRO A 75 -5.55 4.55 16.39
N THR A 76 -6.58 3.89 15.86
CA THR A 76 -6.77 2.43 15.90
C THR A 76 -6.74 1.86 14.49
N ILE A 77 -6.36 0.59 14.38
CA ILE A 77 -6.36 -0.13 13.10
C ILE A 77 -7.79 -0.21 12.53
N ASP A 78 -8.79 -0.41 13.39
CA ASP A 78 -10.16 -0.63 12.97
C ASP A 78 -10.80 0.65 12.42
N ASN A 79 -10.54 1.82 13.02
CA ASN A 79 -11.02 3.09 12.49
C ASN A 79 -10.34 3.45 11.16
N VAL A 80 -9.07 3.08 10.96
CA VAL A 80 -8.41 3.24 9.65
C VAL A 80 -9.05 2.32 8.60
N LYS A 81 -9.32 1.05 8.95
CA LYS A 81 -10.02 0.11 8.06
C LYS A 81 -11.41 0.60 7.69
N GLU A 82 -12.17 1.06 8.68
CA GLU A 82 -13.51 1.63 8.49
C GLU A 82 -13.46 2.85 7.57
N TYR A 83 -12.51 3.78 7.81
CA TYR A 83 -12.31 4.94 6.97
C TYR A 83 -12.02 4.55 5.51
N LEU A 84 -11.09 3.61 5.30
CA LEU A 84 -10.71 3.14 3.96
C LEU A 84 -11.83 2.34 3.28
N SER A 85 -12.74 1.70 4.03
CA SER A 85 -13.87 0.95 3.47
C SER A 85 -14.87 1.85 2.73
N ALA A 86 -14.92 3.14 3.08
CA ALA A 86 -15.74 4.15 2.41
C ALA A 86 -15.01 4.88 1.27
N LYS A 87 -13.80 4.44 0.89
CA LYS A 87 -13.00 5.02 -0.18
C LYS A 87 -12.82 4.02 -1.31
N GLU A 88 -12.83 4.56 -2.53
CA GLU A 88 -12.46 3.82 -3.75
C GLU A 88 -11.01 4.16 -4.13
N ASP A 89 -10.41 3.29 -4.95
CA ASP A 89 -9.11 3.52 -5.57
C ASP A 89 -7.99 3.94 -4.60
N TRP A 90 -7.90 3.28 -3.44
CA TRP A 90 -6.74 3.38 -2.56
C TRP A 90 -5.79 2.20 -2.73
N LEU A 91 -4.51 2.43 -2.43
CA LEU A 91 -3.48 1.39 -2.46
C LEU A 91 -2.83 1.27 -1.09
N LEU A 92 -2.73 0.04 -0.60
CA LEU A 92 -1.98 -0.30 0.61
C LEU A 92 -0.81 -1.19 0.23
N VAL A 93 0.41 -0.71 0.47
CA VAL A 93 1.63 -1.51 0.33
C VAL A 93 2.01 -2.02 1.71
N ILE A 94 2.14 -3.34 1.82
CA ILE A 94 2.63 -4.01 3.03
C ILE A 94 4.00 -4.55 2.68
N ASP A 95 5.02 -4.04 3.35
CA ASP A 95 6.41 -4.37 3.07
C ASP A 95 7.11 -4.79 4.36
N ASP A 96 7.84 -5.89 4.32
CA ASP A 96 8.61 -6.41 5.45
C ASP A 96 9.98 -5.73 5.57
N GLU A 97 10.41 -5.02 4.54
CA GLU A 97 11.63 -4.21 4.55
C GLU A 97 11.37 -2.80 5.10
N LYS A 98 12.35 -2.29 5.87
CA LYS A 98 12.36 -0.87 6.24
C LYS A 98 12.62 -0.09 4.96
N LEU A 99 11.72 0.83 4.59
CA LEU A 99 12.10 1.91 3.70
C LEU A 99 13.33 2.58 4.31
N GLY A 100 14.44 2.58 3.57
CA GLY A 100 15.65 3.30 3.95
C GLY A 100 15.27 4.74 4.29
N LYS A 101 15.91 5.28 5.33
CA LYS A 101 15.61 6.57 5.95
C LYS A 101 15.20 7.62 4.91
N GLU A 102 14.13 8.33 5.25
CA GLU A 102 13.73 9.60 4.65
C GLU A 102 14.98 10.41 4.26
N VAL A 103 15.08 10.74 2.97
CA VAL A 103 15.91 11.85 2.50
C VAL A 103 15.14 13.14 2.75
#